data_AF-A0A954YE21-F1
#
_entry.id   AF-A0A954YE21-F1
#
_cell.length_a   1.000
_cell.length_b   1.000
_cell.length_c   1.000
_cell.angle_alpha   90.00
_cell.angle_beta   90.00
_cell.angle_gamma   90.00
#
_symmetry.space_group_name_H-M   'P 1'
#
loop_
_entity.id
_entity.type
_entity.pdbx_description
1 polymer ?
#
loop_
_entity_poly.entity_id
_entity_poly.type
_entity_poly.pdbx_seq_one_letter_code
_entity_poly.pdbx_strand_id
1 'polypeptide(L)'
;MFWQTPPIEPPPAPTGDATPTVPAEPLEQARQLVESWLPGGLTQYLIALIVILAAALLLRRWLSGRRESAYFRQHAREVKQRQAQVEQERQSAGRLASRIIATSSTSEIAGFDVKRQVEALFTDGHASAADAVAVVKALAVKKGANALINLRSERHASGKYVANADAVIVQPRDLGGGAG
;
A
#
# COMPACT_ATOMS: atom_id res chain seq x y z
N MET A 1 29.72 45.81 98.74
CA MET A 1 31.00 45.41 98.10
C MET A 1 30.92 45.90 96.66
N PHE A 2 31.44 47.10 96.41
CA PHE A 2 31.35 47.78 95.11
C PHE A 2 32.59 47.43 94.29
N TRP A 3 32.40 46.93 93.06
CA TRP A 3 33.48 46.70 92.10
C TRP A 3 33.48 47.85 91.09
N GLN A 4 34.57 48.63 91.07
CA GLN A 4 34.87 49.63 90.05
C GLN A 4 35.51 48.94 88.84
N THR A 5 34.88 49.03 87.67
CA THR A 5 35.46 48.64 86.38
C THR A 5 36.37 49.76 85.84
N PRO A 6 37.59 49.46 85.36
CA PRO A 6 38.51 50.46 84.82
C PRO A 6 38.09 50.96 83.42
N PRO A 7 38.51 52.18 83.03
CA PRO A 7 38.07 52.83 81.81
C PRO A 7 38.74 52.23 80.55
N ILE A 8 37.93 51.99 79.52
CA ILE A 8 38.32 51.42 78.23
C ILE A 8 38.88 52.55 77.35
N GLU A 9 40.13 52.38 76.91
CA GLU A 9 40.83 53.30 76.00
C GLU A 9 40.43 53.00 74.54
N PRO A 10 40.11 54.01 73.71
CA PRO A 10 39.69 53.80 72.33
C PRO A 10 40.90 53.47 71.42
N PRO A 11 40.73 52.55 70.43
CA PRO A 11 41.80 52.14 69.53
C PRO A 11 42.18 53.24 68.52
N PRO A 12 43.45 53.28 68.07
CA PRO A 12 43.93 54.28 67.13
C PRO A 12 43.37 54.09 65.71
N ALA A 13 43.17 55.21 65.01
CA ALA A 13 42.65 55.27 63.65
C ALA A 13 43.60 54.61 62.62
N PRO A 14 43.06 53.88 61.61
CA PRO A 14 43.88 53.25 60.59
C PRO A 14 44.52 54.29 59.68
N THR A 15 45.85 54.24 59.60
CA THR A 15 46.67 55.04 58.69
C THR A 15 47.11 54.14 57.53
N GLY A 16 47.00 54.61 56.29
CA GLY A 16 47.86 54.17 55.21
C GLY A 16 47.27 53.20 54.20
N ASP A 17 46.87 53.77 53.06
CA ASP A 17 47.05 53.29 51.70
C ASP A 17 47.92 52.02 51.52
N ALA A 18 47.27 50.91 51.18
CA ALA A 18 47.93 49.78 50.54
C ALA A 18 47.04 49.29 49.40
N THR A 19 47.32 49.75 48.19
CA THR A 19 46.75 49.20 46.96
C THR A 19 47.32 47.79 46.79
N PRO A 20 46.51 46.71 46.86
CA PRO A 20 47.05 45.37 46.68
C PRO A 20 47.42 45.18 45.20
N THR A 21 48.72 45.16 44.91
CA THR A 21 49.24 44.69 43.63
C THR A 21 49.04 43.18 43.57
N VAL A 22 47.94 42.74 42.96
CA VAL A 22 47.66 41.32 42.73
C VAL A 22 48.68 40.80 41.70
N PRO A 23 49.54 39.82 42.03
CA PRO A 23 50.45 39.25 41.05
C PRO A 23 49.63 38.51 39.98
N ALA A 24 49.90 38.78 38.71
CA ALA A 24 49.17 38.22 37.55
C ALA A 24 49.45 36.72 37.31
N GLU A 25 50.31 36.09 38.10
CA GLU A 25 50.77 34.71 37.89
C GLU A 25 49.78 33.55 38.19
N PRO A 26 48.78 33.64 39.09
CA PRO A 26 47.99 32.46 39.44
C PRO A 26 47.02 32.04 38.32
N LEU A 27 46.69 32.94 37.39
CA LEU A 27 45.79 32.65 36.28
C LEU A 27 46.49 31.91 35.13
N GLU A 28 47.78 32.13 34.92
CA GLU A 28 48.56 31.41 33.92
C GLU A 28 48.88 29.97 34.37
N GLN A 29 49.18 29.78 35.65
CA GLN A 29 49.37 28.44 36.23
C GLN A 29 48.08 27.61 36.20
N ALA A 30 46.93 28.25 36.48
CA ALA A 30 45.63 27.59 36.36
C ALA A 30 45.32 27.16 34.92
N ARG A 31 45.70 27.97 33.92
CA ARG A 31 45.53 27.61 32.50
C ARG A 31 46.41 26.44 32.08
N GLN A 32 47.69 26.43 32.45
CA GLN A 32 48.61 25.34 32.10
C GLN A 32 48.20 23.99 32.73
N LEU A 33 47.70 24.01 33.97
CA LEU A 33 47.21 22.79 34.61
C LEU A 33 45.98 22.21 33.91
N VAL A 34 45.05 23.06 33.46
CA VAL A 34 43.85 22.61 32.72
C VAL A 34 44.22 22.02 31.36
N GLU A 35 45.16 22.63 30.62
CA GLU A 35 45.61 22.09 29.33
C GLU A 35 46.36 20.76 29.46
N SER A 36 47.15 20.58 30.53
CA SER A 36 47.87 19.33 30.78
C SER A 36 46.96 18.14 31.17
N TRP A 37 45.74 18.42 31.65
CA TRP A 37 44.77 17.42 32.11
C TRP A 37 43.76 16.97 31.03
N LEU A 38 43.78 17.55 29.83
CA LEU A 38 43.03 17.04 28.68
C LEU A 38 43.93 16.14 27.83
N PRO A 39 44.03 14.82 28.10
CA PRO A 39 44.80 13.93 27.26
C PRO A 39 44.14 13.90 25.87
N GLY A 40 44.83 14.45 24.86
CA GLY A 40 44.36 14.51 23.48
C GLY A 40 44.00 13.16 22.85
N GLY A 41 44.30 12.04 23.52
CA GLY A 41 43.84 10.71 23.15
C GLY A 41 42.35 10.46 23.44
N LEU A 42 41.77 10.96 24.55
CA LEU A 42 40.38 10.68 24.92
C LEU A 42 39.39 11.29 23.91
N THR A 43 39.67 12.48 23.41
CA THR A 43 38.85 13.14 22.39
C THR A 43 38.89 12.37 21.07
N GLN A 44 40.04 11.81 20.69
CA GLN A 44 40.17 10.98 19.49
C GLN A 44 39.37 9.67 19.59
N TYR A 45 39.38 9.00 20.75
CA TYR A 45 38.58 7.80 20.96
C TYR A 45 37.08 8.07 20.91
N LEU A 46 36.62 9.19 21.48
CA LEU A 46 35.21 9.58 21.42
C LEU A 46 34.77 9.90 19.99
N ILE A 47 35.60 10.62 19.22
CA ILE A 47 35.32 10.92 17.81
C ILE A 47 35.26 9.61 16.99
N ALA A 48 36.22 8.71 17.18
CA ALA A 48 36.25 7.42 16.50
C ALA A 48 34.99 6.58 16.83
N LEU A 49 34.59 6.54 18.10
CA LEU A 49 33.38 5.84 18.54
C LEU A 49 32.12 6.39 17.86
N ILE A 50 31.97 7.71 17.80
CA ILE A 50 30.83 8.38 17.16
C ILE A 50 30.78 8.06 15.67
N VAL A 51 31.92 8.10 14.98
CA VAL A 51 32.02 7.78 13.55
C VAL A 51 31.64 6.32 13.28
N ILE A 52 32.13 5.38 14.11
CA ILE A 52 31.78 3.96 14.00
C ILE A 52 30.29 3.74 14.24
N LEU A 53 29.72 4.38 15.26
CA LEU A 53 28.30 4.28 15.59
C LEU A 53 27.43 4.85 14.45
N ALA A 54 27.81 6.00 13.90
CA ALA A 54 27.12 6.61 12.77
C ALA A 54 27.20 5.71 11.52
N ALA A 55 28.37 5.16 11.21
CA ALA A 55 28.54 4.23 10.10
C ALA A 55 27.71 2.95 10.29
N ALA A 56 27.67 2.39 11.51
CA ALA A 56 26.87 1.23 11.84
C ALA A 56 25.36 1.50 11.70
N LEU A 57 24.89 2.67 12.14
CA LEU A 57 23.49 3.10 11.99
C LEU A 57 23.13 3.30 10.52
N LEU A 58 24.01 3.92 9.74
CA LEU A 58 23.81 4.16 8.32
C LEU A 58 23.78 2.85 7.54
N LEU A 59 24.70 1.92 7.84
CA LEU A 59 24.73 0.58 7.28
C LEU A 59 23.48 -0.22 7.65
N ARG A 60 23.05 -0.16 8.92
CA ARG A 60 21.82 -0.82 9.39
C ARG A 60 20.59 -0.25 8.67
N ARG A 61 20.50 1.07 8.50
CA ARG A 61 19.40 1.72 7.79
C ARG A 61 19.38 1.34 6.30
N TRP A 62 20.55 1.23 5.68
CA TRP A 62 20.69 0.82 4.28
C TRP A 62 20.33 -0.66 4.07
N LEU A 63 20.73 -1.53 5.00
CA LEU A 63 20.39 -2.96 4.99
C LEU A 63 18.90 -3.20 5.29
N SER A 64 18.31 -2.44 6.21
CA SER A 64 16.87 -2.52 6.52
C SER A 64 16.00 -2.03 5.35
N GLY A 65 16.36 -0.91 4.71
CA GLY A 65 15.64 -0.40 3.53
C GLY A 65 15.68 -1.34 2.32
N ARG A 66 16.72 -2.17 2.19
CA ARG A 66 16.77 -3.23 1.16
C ARG A 66 15.78 -4.36 1.43
N ARG A 67 15.47 -4.69 2.68
CA ARG A 67 14.55 -5.80 3.04
C ARG A 67 13.08 -5.46 2.80
N GLU A 68 12.68 -4.20 2.96
CA GLU A 68 11.29 -3.77 2.71
C GLU A 68 10.91 -3.86 1.22
N SER A 69 11.87 -3.70 0.30
CA SER A 69 11.61 -3.78 -1.14
C SER A 69 11.25 -5.17 -1.65
N ALA A 70 11.53 -6.24 -0.90
CA ALA A 70 11.23 -7.61 -1.31
C ALA A 70 9.76 -7.98 -1.10
N TYR A 71 9.15 -7.55 0.00
CA TYR A 71 7.75 -7.86 0.33
C TYR A 71 6.77 -7.20 -0.64
N PHE A 72 6.96 -5.91 -0.95
CA PHE A 72 6.11 -5.21 -1.92
C PHE A 72 6.25 -5.78 -3.35
N ARG A 73 7.44 -6.26 -3.73
CA ARG A 73 7.66 -6.87 -5.05
C ARG A 73 6.98 -8.23 -5.20
N GLN A 74 6.89 -9.02 -4.12
CA GLN A 74 6.19 -10.31 -4.15
C GLN A 74 4.67 -10.10 -4.26
N HIS A 75 4.08 -9.23 -3.44
CA HIS A 75 2.65 -8.94 -3.52
C HIS A 75 2.25 -8.31 -4.87
N ALA A 76 3.08 -7.42 -5.42
CA ALA A 76 2.84 -6.86 -6.75
C ALA A 76 2.88 -7.92 -7.87
N ARG A 77 3.68 -8.98 -7.74
CA ARG A 77 3.73 -10.09 -8.71
C ARG A 77 2.48 -10.96 -8.62
N GLU A 78 2.03 -11.28 -7.41
CA GLU A 78 0.80 -12.06 -7.20
C GLU A 78 -0.43 -11.33 -7.73
N VAL A 79 -0.55 -10.02 -7.48
CA VAL A 79 -1.65 -9.21 -8.02
C VAL A 79 -1.61 -9.17 -9.55
N LYS A 80 -0.43 -8.98 -10.16
CA LYS A 80 -0.28 -8.99 -11.62
C LYS A 80 -0.63 -10.34 -12.24
N GLN A 81 -0.25 -11.45 -11.59
CA GLN A 81 -0.59 -12.79 -12.06
C GLN A 81 -2.11 -13.03 -12.02
N ARG A 82 -2.78 -12.64 -10.93
CA ARG A 82 -4.25 -12.74 -10.84
C ARG A 82 -4.95 -11.87 -11.88
N GLN A 83 -4.47 -10.65 -12.11
CA GLN A 83 -5.02 -9.76 -13.15
C GLN A 83 -4.86 -10.38 -14.54
N ALA A 84 -3.70 -10.97 -14.84
CA ALA A 84 -3.46 -11.64 -16.12
C ALA A 84 -4.39 -12.84 -16.33
N GLN A 85 -4.67 -13.63 -15.28
CA GLN A 85 -5.60 -14.76 -15.35
C GLN A 85 -7.04 -14.29 -15.62
N VAL A 86 -7.50 -13.24 -14.92
CA VAL A 86 -8.84 -12.66 -15.14
C VAL A 86 -8.97 -12.13 -16.57
N GLU A 87 -7.93 -11.50 -17.10
CA GLU A 87 -7.95 -10.99 -18.47
C GLU A 87 -7.98 -12.12 -19.52
N GLN A 88 -7.22 -13.20 -19.29
CA GLN A 88 -7.29 -14.39 -20.16
C GLN A 88 -8.68 -15.05 -20.13
N GLU A 89 -9.30 -15.15 -18.96
CA GLU A 89 -10.66 -15.67 -18.82
C GLU A 89 -11.66 -14.81 -19.59
N ARG A 90 -11.57 -13.48 -19.50
CA ARG A 90 -12.41 -12.55 -20.27
C ARG A 90 -12.26 -12.73 -21.77
N GLN A 91 -11.03 -12.85 -22.26
CA GLN A 91 -10.77 -13.08 -23.68
C GLN A 91 -11.33 -14.42 -24.15
N SER A 92 -11.19 -15.48 -23.33
CA SER A 92 -11.75 -16.79 -23.65
C SER A 92 -13.28 -16.78 -23.68
N ALA A 93 -13.91 -16.03 -22.76
CA ALA A 93 -15.35 -15.84 -22.73
C ALA A 93 -15.84 -15.11 -23.98
N GLY A 94 -15.12 -14.07 -24.43
CA GLY A 94 -15.43 -13.36 -25.68
C GLY A 94 -15.39 -14.28 -26.92
N ARG A 95 -14.38 -15.15 -27.03
CA ARG A 95 -14.26 -16.12 -28.14
C ARG A 95 -15.34 -17.20 -28.12
N LEU A 96 -15.78 -17.62 -26.93
CA LEU A 96 -16.89 -18.57 -26.83
C LEU A 96 -18.22 -17.88 -27.12
N ALA A 97 -18.41 -16.65 -26.64
CA ALA A 97 -19.63 -15.89 -26.84
C ALA A 97 -19.97 -15.65 -28.32
N SER A 98 -18.97 -15.57 -29.20
CA SER A 98 -19.19 -15.44 -30.65
C SER A 98 -19.76 -16.70 -31.33
N ARG A 99 -19.82 -17.84 -30.65
CA ARG A 99 -20.44 -19.07 -31.17
C ARG A 99 -21.96 -19.10 -30.97
N ILE A 100 -22.52 -18.16 -30.20
CA ILE A 100 -23.96 -17.99 -30.08
C ILE A 100 -24.50 -17.33 -31.35
N ILE A 101 -25.38 -18.03 -32.05
CA ILE A 101 -25.92 -17.60 -33.35
C ILE A 101 -27.04 -16.59 -33.21
N ALA A 102 -27.76 -16.60 -32.08
CA ALA A 102 -28.86 -15.68 -31.82
C ALA A 102 -29.06 -15.43 -30.32
N THR A 103 -29.43 -14.20 -29.98
CA THR A 103 -29.84 -13.80 -28.64
C THR A 103 -31.13 -13.00 -28.69
N SER A 104 -32.08 -13.33 -27.83
CA SER A 104 -33.31 -12.57 -27.65
C SER A 104 -33.56 -12.22 -26.19
N SER A 105 -34.17 -11.06 -25.96
CA SER A 105 -34.68 -10.65 -24.64
C SER A 105 -36.05 -11.25 -24.33
N THR A 106 -36.71 -11.85 -25.33
CA THR A 106 -37.98 -12.56 -25.21
C THR A 106 -37.79 -14.07 -25.32
N SER A 107 -38.87 -14.83 -25.19
CA SER A 107 -38.88 -16.30 -25.32
C SER A 107 -38.72 -16.80 -26.76
N GLU A 108 -38.77 -15.89 -27.74
CA GLU A 108 -38.75 -16.21 -29.17
C GLU A 108 -37.56 -15.56 -29.87
N ILE A 109 -37.08 -16.20 -30.93
CA ILE A 109 -35.98 -15.70 -31.76
C ILE A 109 -36.49 -15.61 -33.20
N ALA A 110 -36.47 -14.40 -33.78
CA ALA A 110 -36.93 -14.17 -35.14
C ALA A 110 -36.13 -15.01 -36.15
N GLY A 111 -36.84 -15.76 -37.00
CA GLY A 111 -36.23 -16.62 -38.03
C GLY A 111 -35.69 -17.96 -37.51
N PHE A 112 -35.94 -18.31 -36.25
CA PHE A 112 -35.48 -19.56 -35.65
C PHE A 112 -36.59 -20.24 -34.84
N ASP A 113 -36.61 -21.57 -34.87
CA ASP A 113 -37.47 -22.38 -34.00
C ASP A 113 -36.65 -22.98 -32.86
N VAL A 114 -37.16 -22.84 -31.63
CA VAL A 114 -36.58 -23.41 -30.42
C VAL A 114 -36.88 -24.91 -30.39
N LYS A 115 -35.84 -25.74 -30.53
CA LYS A 115 -35.97 -27.20 -30.47
C LYS A 115 -36.01 -27.73 -29.06
N ARG A 116 -35.14 -27.19 -28.19
CA ARG A 116 -35.10 -27.55 -26.77
C ARG A 116 -34.43 -26.48 -25.93
N GLN A 117 -34.86 -26.38 -24.68
CA GLN A 117 -34.15 -25.66 -23.64
C GLN A 117 -33.11 -26.58 -23.01
N VAL A 118 -31.89 -26.06 -22.82
CA VAL A 118 -30.76 -26.76 -22.23
C VAL A 118 -30.73 -26.48 -20.73
N GLU A 119 -30.61 -25.21 -20.34
CA GLU A 119 -30.44 -24.82 -18.94
C GLU A 119 -30.73 -23.32 -18.76
N ALA A 120 -31.22 -22.94 -17.57
CA ALA A 120 -31.29 -21.54 -17.16
C ALA A 120 -29.92 -21.11 -16.60
N LEU A 121 -29.38 -20.02 -17.13
CA LEU A 121 -28.06 -19.50 -16.78
C LEU A 121 -28.18 -18.20 -16.01
N PHE A 122 -27.37 -18.06 -14.96
CA PHE A 122 -27.30 -16.87 -14.13
C PHE A 122 -25.83 -16.55 -13.83
N THR A 123 -25.49 -15.28 -13.87
CA THR A 123 -24.15 -14.76 -13.55
C THR A 123 -24.25 -13.48 -12.73
N ASP A 124 -23.29 -13.30 -11.82
CA ASP A 124 -23.24 -12.17 -10.91
C ASP A 124 -21.84 -11.57 -10.74
N GLY A 125 -21.77 -10.41 -10.10
CA GLY A 125 -20.51 -9.80 -9.69
C GLY A 125 -19.71 -9.11 -10.81
N HIS A 126 -20.29 -8.90 -11.99
CA HIS A 126 -19.55 -8.33 -13.13
C HIS A 126 -19.42 -6.80 -13.06
N ALA A 127 -18.34 -6.29 -13.65
CA ALA A 127 -18.05 -4.85 -13.67
C ALA A 127 -18.92 -4.08 -14.67
N SER A 128 -19.38 -4.74 -15.74
CA SER A 128 -20.22 -4.17 -16.78
C SER A 128 -21.31 -5.15 -17.22
N ALA A 129 -22.41 -4.64 -17.78
CA ALA A 129 -23.45 -5.46 -18.39
C ALA A 129 -22.91 -6.30 -19.56
N ALA A 130 -22.00 -5.73 -20.35
CA ALA A 130 -21.38 -6.42 -21.48
C ALA A 130 -20.56 -7.64 -21.02
N ASP A 131 -19.79 -7.51 -19.94
CA ASP A 131 -19.03 -8.63 -19.36
C ASP A 131 -19.96 -9.73 -18.86
N ALA A 132 -21.03 -9.37 -18.15
CA ALA A 132 -22.02 -10.33 -17.65
C ALA A 132 -22.65 -11.12 -18.80
N VAL A 133 -23.09 -10.43 -19.85
CA VAL A 133 -23.66 -11.05 -21.05
C VAL A 133 -22.65 -11.94 -21.76
N ALA A 134 -21.39 -11.52 -21.88
CA ALA A 134 -20.33 -12.32 -22.50
C ALA A 134 -20.08 -13.63 -21.74
N VAL A 135 -20.09 -13.57 -20.41
CA VAL A 135 -19.93 -14.76 -19.56
C VAL A 135 -21.13 -15.70 -19.68
N VAL A 136 -22.36 -15.18 -19.66
CA VAL A 136 -23.58 -15.99 -19.91
C VAL A 136 -23.52 -16.69 -21.26
N LYS A 137 -23.14 -15.98 -22.33
CA LYS A 137 -22.96 -16.57 -23.67
C LYS A 137 -21.89 -17.66 -23.69
N ALA A 138 -20.76 -17.43 -23.03
CA ALA A 138 -19.70 -18.43 -22.93
C ALA A 138 -20.15 -19.68 -22.16
N LEU A 139 -20.91 -19.52 -21.08
CA LEU A 139 -21.50 -20.63 -20.32
C LEU A 139 -22.49 -21.43 -21.16
N ALA A 140 -23.36 -20.76 -21.92
CA ALA A 140 -24.31 -21.42 -22.81
C ALA A 140 -23.62 -22.32 -23.84
N VAL A 141 -22.54 -21.83 -24.45
CA VAL A 141 -21.74 -22.59 -25.40
C VAL A 141 -21.06 -23.79 -24.72
N LYS A 142 -20.53 -23.62 -23.50
CA LYS A 142 -19.96 -24.73 -22.72
C LYS A 142 -21.00 -25.81 -22.42
N LYS A 143 -22.28 -25.44 -22.27
CA LYS A 143 -23.41 -26.36 -22.06
C LYS A 143 -23.98 -26.92 -23.37
N GLY A 144 -23.44 -26.54 -24.53
CA GLY A 144 -23.86 -27.04 -25.84
C GLY A 144 -25.11 -26.36 -26.42
N ALA A 145 -25.48 -25.18 -25.90
CA ALA A 145 -26.49 -24.33 -26.52
C ALA A 145 -25.89 -23.50 -27.66
N ASN A 146 -26.72 -23.17 -28.65
CA ASN A 146 -26.33 -22.29 -29.77
C ASN A 146 -27.04 -20.93 -29.71
N ALA A 147 -28.08 -20.76 -28.88
CA ALA A 147 -28.80 -19.52 -28.73
C ALA A 147 -29.21 -19.24 -27.27
N LEU A 148 -29.56 -17.99 -26.99
CA LEU A 148 -30.09 -17.53 -25.71
C LEU A 148 -31.43 -16.84 -25.89
N ILE A 149 -32.39 -17.16 -25.02
CA ILE A 149 -33.68 -16.44 -24.90
C ILE A 149 -33.82 -15.86 -23.50
N ASN A 150 -34.78 -14.94 -23.33
CA ASN A 150 -35.02 -14.25 -22.06
C ASN A 150 -33.76 -13.57 -21.49
N LEU A 151 -32.84 -13.14 -22.36
CA LEU A 151 -31.60 -12.50 -21.92
C LEU A 151 -31.90 -11.15 -21.29
N ARG A 152 -31.54 -11.01 -20.02
CA ARG A 152 -31.63 -9.75 -19.27
C ARG A 152 -30.32 -9.47 -18.55
N SER A 153 -30.01 -8.19 -18.43
CA SER A 153 -28.88 -7.72 -17.64
C SER A 153 -29.35 -6.57 -16.76
N GLU A 154 -29.11 -6.68 -15.46
CA GLU A 154 -29.57 -5.70 -14.48
C GLU A 154 -28.40 -5.26 -13.60
N ARG A 155 -28.47 -4.02 -13.12
CA ARG A 155 -27.50 -3.52 -12.14
C ARG A 155 -28.01 -3.86 -10.75
N HIS A 156 -27.25 -4.66 -10.03
CA HIS A 156 -27.59 -5.07 -8.67
C HIS A 156 -27.28 -3.95 -7.66
N ALA A 157 -27.87 -4.03 -6.46
CA ALA A 157 -27.72 -3.03 -5.40
C ALA A 157 -26.26 -2.85 -4.94
N SER A 158 -25.43 -3.88 -5.11
CA SER A 158 -23.97 -3.83 -4.86
C SER A 158 -23.19 -3.01 -5.89
N GLY A 159 -23.86 -2.41 -6.89
CA GLY A 159 -23.25 -1.66 -7.98
C GLY A 159 -22.64 -2.54 -9.08
N LYS A 160 -22.69 -3.87 -8.93
CA LYS A 160 -22.27 -4.87 -9.93
C LYS A 160 -23.40 -5.21 -10.89
N TYR A 161 -23.06 -5.79 -12.04
CA TYR A 161 -24.01 -6.25 -13.03
C TYR A 161 -24.23 -7.76 -12.90
N VAL A 162 -25.49 -8.14 -13.06
CA VAL A 162 -25.96 -9.53 -13.15
C VAL A 162 -26.54 -9.75 -14.55
N ALA A 163 -26.43 -10.97 -15.07
CA ALA A 163 -27.10 -11.35 -16.30
C ALA A 163 -27.67 -12.75 -16.18
N ASN A 164 -28.88 -12.92 -16.72
CA ASN A 164 -29.62 -14.17 -16.73
C ASN A 164 -30.20 -14.42 -18.12
N ALA A 165 -30.22 -15.69 -18.53
CA ALA A 165 -30.80 -16.11 -19.80
C ALA A 165 -31.09 -17.61 -19.79
N ASP A 166 -31.98 -18.04 -20.66
CA ASP A 166 -32.21 -19.45 -20.92
C ASP A 166 -31.40 -19.89 -22.14
N ALA A 167 -30.55 -20.89 -21.94
CA ALA A 167 -29.76 -21.49 -22.99
C ALA A 167 -30.62 -22.47 -23.79
N VAL A 168 -30.69 -22.29 -25.10
CA VAL A 168 -31.54 -23.08 -25.99
C VAL A 168 -30.78 -23.57 -27.22
N ILE A 169 -31.28 -24.65 -27.80
CA ILE A 169 -30.89 -25.06 -29.15
C ILE A 169 -31.97 -24.64 -30.13
N VAL A 170 -31.58 -23.84 -31.10
CA VAL A 170 -32.45 -23.38 -32.18
C VAL A 170 -32.01 -23.91 -33.54
N GLN A 171 -32.96 -23.96 -34.47
CA GLN A 171 -32.72 -24.23 -35.89
C GLN A 171 -33.39 -23.12 -36.72
N PRO A 172 -32.88 -22.79 -37.91
CA PRO A 172 -33.54 -21.86 -38.81
C PRO A 172 -34.98 -22.30 -39.03
N ARG A 173 -35.93 -21.37 -38.89
CA ARG A 173 -37.32 -21.63 -39.22
C ARG A 173 -37.39 -21.81 -40.73
N ASP A 174 -37.83 -22.98 -41.16
CA ASP A 174 -38.05 -23.27 -42.57
C ASP A 174 -39.23 -22.40 -43.04
N LEU A 175 -38.90 -21.24 -43.61
CA LEU A 175 -39.87 -20.38 -44.28
C LEU A 175 -40.20 -21.08 -45.59
N GLY A 176 -41.11 -22.06 -45.52
CA GLY A 176 -41.41 -23.00 -46.59
C GLY A 176 -41.34 -22.36 -47.98
N GLY A 177 -40.51 -22.95 -48.85
CA GLY A 177 -40.54 -22.74 -50.28
C GLY A 177 -41.93 -23.07 -50.83
N GLY A 178 -42.80 -22.07 -50.87
CA GLY A 178 -44.00 -22.02 -51.68
C GLY A 178 -43.66 -21.39 -53.03
N ALA A 179 -42.93 -22.11 -53.87
CA ALA A 179 -42.80 -21.82 -55.29
C ALA A 179 -42.60 -23.16 -56.01
N GLY A 180 -43.69 -23.64 -56.63
CA GLY A 180 -43.76 -24.90 -57.37
C GLY A 180 -45.22 -25.25 -57.64
#